data_AF-A0A1H0VX39-F1
#
_entry.id   AF-A0A1H0VX39-F1
#
_cell.length_a   1.000
_cell.length_b   1.000
_cell.length_c   1.000
_cell.angle_alpha   90.00
_cell.angle_beta   90.00
_cell.angle_gamma   90.00
#
_symmetry.space_group_name_H-M   'P 1'
#
loop_
_entity.id
_entity.type
_entity.pdbx_description
1 polymer ?
#
loop_
_entity_poly.entity_id
_entity_poly.type
_entity_poly.pdbx_seq_one_letter_code
_entity_poly.pdbx_strand_id
1 'polypeptide(L)'
;MRELADPNLRLNDELTDFGGHIGYDIRPSARGRGHATALLAAALGVAHTYGIDRALLTCAPDNLASRRVIERNGGELDDISPAGRLRYWCRTS
;
A
#
# COMPACT_ATOMS: atom_id res chain seq x y z
N MET A 1 -24.63 9.91 11.25
CA MET A 1 -23.60 9.61 12.27
C MET A 1 -22.30 9.48 11.49
N ARG A 2 -21.37 10.44 11.59
CA ARG A 2 -20.07 10.33 10.90
C ARG A 2 -19.25 9.27 11.64
N GLU A 3 -18.93 8.19 10.95
CA GLU A 3 -18.08 7.13 11.44
C GLU A 3 -16.72 7.76 11.78
N LEU A 4 -16.39 7.75 13.07
CA LEU A 4 -15.07 8.11 13.57
C LEU A 4 -14.09 7.08 12.99
N ALA A 5 -12.97 7.56 12.43
CA ALA A 5 -11.96 6.71 11.79
C ALA A 5 -11.66 5.47 12.63
N ASP A 6 -11.88 4.28 12.06
CA ASP A 6 -11.54 3.01 12.70
C ASP A 6 -10.03 3.02 12.99
N PRO A 7 -9.61 2.97 14.28
CA PRO A 7 -8.20 3.02 14.63
C PRO A 7 -7.39 1.84 14.07
N ASN A 8 -8.04 0.78 13.59
CA ASN A 8 -7.39 -0.40 13.00
C ASN A 8 -7.22 -0.31 11.47
N LEU A 9 -7.48 0.86 10.86
CA LEU A 9 -7.40 1.10 9.40
C LEU A 9 -8.06 0.01 8.54
N ARG A 10 -9.24 -0.48 8.95
CA ARG A 10 -9.97 -1.50 8.20
C ARG A 10 -10.31 -1.04 6.79
N LEU A 11 -10.14 -1.94 5.83
CA LEU A 11 -10.56 -1.71 4.45
C LEU A 11 -12.08 -1.84 4.33
N ASN A 12 -12.68 -0.91 3.60
CA ASN A 12 -13.99 -1.09 3.00
C ASN A 12 -13.83 -1.64 1.57
N ASP A 13 -14.93 -1.84 0.85
CA ASP A 13 -14.91 -2.42 -0.51
C ASP A 13 -14.09 -1.55 -1.48
N GLU A 14 -14.26 -0.23 -1.45
CA GLU A 14 -13.53 0.70 -2.32
C GLU A 14 -12.01 0.65 -2.07
N LEU A 15 -11.60 0.62 -0.80
CA LEU A 15 -10.19 0.49 -0.44
C LEU A 15 -9.67 -0.91 -0.75
N THR A 16 -10.49 -1.96 -0.69
CA THR A 16 -10.08 -3.32 -1.07
C THR A 16 -9.80 -3.42 -2.57
N ASP A 17 -10.58 -2.70 -3.40
CA ASP A 17 -10.47 -2.80 -4.85
C ASP A 17 -9.50 -1.79 -5.47
N PHE A 18 -9.35 -0.60 -4.87
CA PHE A 18 -8.60 0.51 -5.48
C PHE A 18 -7.60 1.23 -4.56
N GLY A 19 -7.79 1.20 -3.25
CA GLY A 19 -6.97 1.97 -2.31
C GLY A 19 -5.79 1.17 -1.74
N GLY A 20 -6.13 0.19 -0.91
CA GLY A 20 -5.24 -0.46 0.04
C GLY A 20 -5.22 0.26 1.38
N HIS A 21 -4.41 -0.25 2.31
CA HIS A 21 -4.18 0.38 3.60
C HIS A 21 -3.22 1.57 3.48
N ILE A 22 -2.29 1.51 2.51
CA ILE A 22 -1.21 2.48 2.35
C ILE A 22 -1.19 2.99 0.90
N GLY A 23 -1.35 4.30 0.76
CA GLY A 23 -1.06 5.04 -0.47
C GLY A 23 0.14 5.96 -0.29
N TYR A 24 0.93 6.16 -1.34
CA TYR A 24 2.04 7.10 -1.33
C TYR A 24 2.25 7.74 -2.71
N ASP A 25 2.86 8.92 -2.72
CA ASP A 25 3.39 9.54 -3.94
C ASP A 25 4.71 10.24 -3.62
N ILE A 26 5.58 10.32 -4.63
CA ILE A 26 6.84 11.03 -4.56
C ILE A 26 6.81 12.16 -5.58
N ARG A 27 7.07 13.38 -5.10
CA ARG A 27 7.22 14.57 -5.93
C ARG A 27 8.13 14.26 -7.13
N PRO A 28 7.77 14.63 -8.38
CA PRO A 28 8.54 14.28 -9.57
C PRO A 28 10.04 14.55 -9.48
N SER A 29 10.43 15.69 -8.89
CA SER A 29 11.83 16.10 -8.72
C SER A 29 12.65 15.23 -7.74
N ALA A 30 12.00 14.38 -6.95
CA ALA A 30 12.61 13.52 -5.94
C ALA A 30 12.56 12.02 -6.31
N ARG A 31 11.99 11.67 -7.47
CA ARG A 31 11.90 10.27 -7.92
C ARG A 31 13.29 9.70 -8.27
N GLY A 32 13.40 8.37 -8.25
CA GLY A 32 14.64 7.66 -8.57
C GLY A 32 15.72 7.69 -7.48
N ARG A 33 15.43 8.24 -6.30
CA ARG A 33 16.38 8.38 -5.17
C ARG A 33 16.09 7.45 -3.99
N GLY A 34 15.23 6.45 -4.17
CA GLY A 34 14.87 5.49 -3.13
C GLY A 34 13.82 5.97 -2.11
N HIS A 35 13.34 7.22 -2.19
CA HIS A 35 12.39 7.76 -1.21
C HIS A 35 11.08 6.97 -1.11
N ALA A 36 10.52 6.47 -2.23
CA ALA A 36 9.31 5.66 -2.18
C ALA A 36 9.51 4.36 -1.39
N THR A 37 10.66 3.69 -1.57
CA THR A 37 11.00 2.47 -0.83
C THR A 37 11.13 2.76 0.66
N ALA A 38 11.84 3.82 1.04
CA ALA A 38 11.99 4.20 2.44
C ALA A 38 10.67 4.64 3.09
N LEU A 39 9.84 5.38 2.35
CA LEU A 39 8.52 5.82 2.80
C LEU A 39 7.59 4.62 3.04
N LEU A 40 7.55 3.66 2.11
CA LEU A 40 6.74 2.46 2.27
C LEU A 40 7.22 1.62 3.47
N ALA A 41 8.53 1.42 3.64
CA ALA A 41 9.08 0.71 4.79
C ALA A 41 8.64 1.34 6.12
N ALA A 42 8.74 2.67 6.23
CA ALA A 42 8.31 3.38 7.42
C ALA A 42 6.79 3.27 7.65
N ALA A 43 5.99 3.38 6.59
CA ALA A 43 4.54 3.25 6.67
C ALA A 43 4.09 1.84 7.10
N LEU A 44 4.79 0.78 6.68
CA LEU A 44 4.54 -0.60 7.14
C LEU A 44 4.82 -0.75 8.64
N GLY A 45 5.89 -0.13 9.15
CA GLY A 45 6.17 -0.09 10.59
C GLY A 45 5.06 0.62 11.36
N VAL A 46 4.55 1.75 10.85
CA VAL A 46 3.40 2.44 11.46
C VAL A 46 2.15 1.55 11.45
N ALA A 47 1.81 0.92 10.32
CA ALA A 47 0.67 0.01 10.21
C ALA A 47 0.75 -1.15 11.23
N HIS A 48 1.95 -1.68 11.48
CA HIS A 48 2.16 -2.71 12.51
C HIS A 48 1.72 -2.22 13.90
N THR A 49 2.05 -0.98 14.27
CA THR A 49 1.66 -0.40 15.57
C THR A 49 0.14 -0.25 15.75
N TYR A 50 -0.62 -0.26 14.66
CA TYR A 50 -2.09 -0.27 14.66
C TYR A 50 -2.69 -1.68 14.58
N GLY A 51 -1.88 -2.74 14.72
CA GLY A 51 -2.33 -4.14 14.74
C GLY A 51 -2.64 -4.73 13.37
N ILE A 52 -2.15 -4.11 12.28
CA ILE A 52 -2.35 -4.60 10.92
C ILE A 52 -1.18 -5.51 10.59
N ASP A 53 -1.32 -6.83 10.67
CA ASP A 53 -0.21 -7.76 10.39
C ASP A 53 0.21 -7.82 8.92
N ARG A 54 -0.73 -7.53 8.01
CA ARG A 54 -0.49 -7.45 6.57
C ARG A 54 -1.22 -6.26 5.98
N ALA A 55 -0.50 -5.39 5.30
CA ALA A 55 -1.04 -4.24 4.60
C ALA A 55 -1.26 -4.58 3.12
N LEU A 56 -2.50 -4.40 2.66
CA LEU A 56 -2.83 -4.35 1.23
C LEU A 56 -2.29 -3.07 0.60
N LEU A 57 -1.61 -3.20 -0.53
CA LEU A 57 -1.32 -2.12 -1.45
C LEU A 57 -1.90 -2.45 -2.82
N THR A 58 -2.38 -1.42 -3.51
CA THR A 58 -2.85 -1.58 -4.89
C THR A 58 -2.10 -0.65 -5.84
N CYS A 59 -1.94 -1.05 -7.10
CA CYS A 59 -1.40 -0.17 -8.13
C CYS A 59 -1.91 -0.56 -9.53
N ALA A 60 -1.78 0.37 -10.49
CA ALA A 60 -2.06 0.06 -11.89
C ALA A 60 -1.04 -0.95 -12.44
N PRO A 61 -1.44 -1.89 -13.33
CA PRO A 61 -0.52 -2.89 -13.88
C PRO A 61 0.70 -2.32 -14.62
N ASP A 62 0.55 -1.15 -15.23
CA ASP A 62 1.57 -0.41 -15.97
C ASP A 62 2.46 0.47 -15.07
N ASN A 63 2.12 0.61 -13.78
CA ASN A 63 2.91 1.36 -12.81
C ASN A 63 4.10 0.54 -12.30
N LEU A 64 5.06 0.29 -13.19
CA LEU A 64 6.26 -0.50 -12.91
C LEU A 64 7.09 0.06 -11.74
N ALA A 65 7.04 1.38 -11.51
CA ALA A 65 7.74 2.01 -10.40
C ALA A 65 7.16 1.58 -9.05
N SER A 66 5.84 1.62 -8.89
CA SER A 66 5.18 1.21 -7.64
C SER A 66 5.31 -0.28 -7.39
N ARG A 67 5.17 -1.11 -8.44
CA ARG A 67 5.39 -2.56 -8.35
C ARG A 67 6.77 -2.89 -7.76
N ARG A 68 7.83 -2.29 -8.32
CA ARG A 68 9.20 -2.48 -7.81
C ARG A 68 9.38 -1.99 -6.37
N VAL A 69 8.69 -0.92 -5.98
CA VAL A 69 8.77 -0.40 -4.60
C VAL A 69 8.08 -1.36 -3.63
N ILE A 70 6.90 -1.86 -3.99
CA ILE A 70 6.11 -2.80 -3.20
C ILE A 70 6.89 -4.12 -3.04
N GLU A 71 7.34 -4.71 -4.15
CA GLU A 71 8.10 -5.97 -4.16
C GLU A 71 9.41 -5.87 -3.35
N ARG A 72 10.11 -4.73 -3.41
CA ARG A 72 11.31 -4.49 -2.57
C ARG A 72 11.03 -4.40 -1.08
N ASN A 73 9.79 -4.06 -0.70
CA ASN A 73 9.34 -4.06 0.69
C ASN A 73 8.67 -5.39 1.09
N GLY A 74 8.89 -6.46 0.31
CA GLY A 74 8.34 -7.79 0.61
C GLY A 74 6.87 -7.94 0.24
N GLY A 75 6.34 -7.06 -0.62
CA GLY A 75 4.99 -7.22 -1.14
C GLY A 75 4.88 -8.39 -2.10
N GLU A 76 3.94 -9.29 -1.82
CA GLU A 76 3.62 -10.46 -2.63
C GLU A 76 2.36 -10.17 -3.45
N LEU A 77 2.42 -10.38 -4.77
CA LEU A 77 1.26 -10.23 -5.64
C LEU A 77 0.23 -11.31 -5.31
N ASP A 78 -1.01 -10.90 -5.06
CA ASP A 78 -2.14 -11.78 -4.76
C ASP A 78 -2.94 -12.02 -6.04
N ASP A 79 -3.58 -10.97 -6.55
CA ASP A 79 -4.41 -11.02 -7.75
C ASP A 79 -4.59 -9.64 -8.43
N ILE A 80 -5.59 -9.55 -9.31
CA ILE A 80 -6.08 -8.31 -9.91
C ILE A 80 -7.50 -8.06 -9.42
N SER A 81 -7.75 -6.89 -8.84
CA SER A 81 -9.08 -6.50 -8.35
C SER A 81 -10.10 -6.34 -9.48
N PRO A 82 -11.42 -6.33 -9.19
CA PRO A 82 -12.45 -6.01 -10.17
C PRO A 82 -12.25 -4.66 -10.89
N ALA A 83 -11.58 -3.71 -10.22
CA ALA A 83 -11.22 -2.41 -10.77
C ALA A 83 -9.95 -2.44 -11.65
N GLY A 84 -9.36 -3.62 -11.91
CA GLY A 84 -8.19 -3.79 -12.75
C GLY A 84 -6.86 -3.37 -12.08
N ARG A 85 -6.81 -3.33 -10.74
CA ARG A 85 -5.60 -2.98 -9.98
C ARG A 85 -4.88 -4.24 -9.55
N LEU A 86 -3.55 -4.24 -9.62
CA LEU A 86 -2.76 -5.29 -8.98
C LEU A 86 -2.87 -5.13 -7.46
N ARG A 87 -3.16 -6.23 -6.75
CA ARG A 87 -3.23 -6.26 -5.29
C ARG A 87 -2.04 -7.00 -4.71
N TYR A 88 -1.32 -6.35 -3.81
CA TYR A 88 -0.15 -6.90 -3.14
C TYR A 88 -0.36 -6.90 -1.63
N TRP A 89 0.06 -7.97 -0.95
CA TRP A 89 0.12 -8.02 0.50
C TRP A 89 1.56 -7.88 0.99
N CYS A 90 1.82 -6.89 1.83
CA CYS A 90 3.08 -6.73 2.55
C CYS A 90 2.88 -7.14 4.01
N ARG A 91 3.76 -7.98 4.56
CA ARG A 91 3.81 -8.15 6.02
C ARG A 91 4.29 -6.85 6.66
N THR A 92 3.68 -6.48 7.76
CA THR A 92 4.16 -5.36 8.58
C THR A 92 5.09 -5.87 9.66
N SER A 93 6.07 -5.08 10.07
CA SER A 93 7.03 -5.39 11.13
C SER A 93 7.54 -4.13 11.80
#